data_AF-A0A9N9CR56-F1
#
_entry.id   AF-A0A9N9CR56-F1
#
_cell.length_a   1.000
_cell.length_b   1.000
_cell.length_c   1.000
_cell.angle_alpha   90.00
_cell.angle_beta   90.00
_cell.angle_gamma   90.00
#
_symmetry.space_group_name_H-M   'P 1'
#
loop_
_entity.id
_entity.type
_entity.pdbx_description
1 polymer ?
#
loop_
_entity_poly.entity_id
_entity_poly.type
_entity_poly.pdbx_seq_one_letter_code
_entity_poly.pdbx_strand_id
1 'polypeptide(L)'
;KDSKLISEYAGYVKNLCNAENQDEYIKYTAITLFPNDEAYNKRMTRYRKWFQSKKELLICIEDLYNLYYKLSKKDRPMTETEIEEAVDDVLIDD
;
A
#
# COMPACT_ATOMS: atom_id res chain seq x y z
N LYS A 1 -18.93 1.26 3.27
CA LYS A 1 -17.54 0.78 3.14
C LYS A 1 -17.19 0.68 1.65
N ASP A 2 -17.97 -0.07 0.90
CA ASP A 2 -17.85 -0.27 -0.55
C ASP A 2 -17.91 1.06 -1.31
N SER A 3 -18.94 1.87 -1.07
CA SER A 3 -19.08 3.19 -1.71
C SER A 3 -17.88 4.11 -1.46
N LYS A 4 -17.30 4.08 -0.24
CA LYS A 4 -16.12 4.89 0.10
C LYS A 4 -14.86 4.38 -0.59
N LEU A 5 -14.64 3.07 -0.59
CA LEU A 5 -13.52 2.45 -1.31
C LEU A 5 -13.59 2.77 -2.81
N ILE A 6 -14.77 2.62 -3.42
CA ILE A 6 -14.99 2.90 -4.84
C ILE A 6 -14.75 4.38 -5.14
N SER A 7 -15.26 5.30 -4.32
CA SER A 7 -15.04 6.74 -4.53
C SER A 7 -13.57 7.14 -4.38
N GLU A 8 -12.85 6.58 -3.40
CA GLU A 8 -11.42 6.81 -3.22
C GLU A 8 -10.64 6.29 -4.43
N TYR A 9 -10.91 5.06 -4.86
CA TYR A 9 -10.25 4.45 -6.01
C TYR A 9 -10.54 5.20 -7.33
N ALA A 10 -11.80 5.56 -7.59
CA ALA A 10 -12.16 6.35 -8.75
C ALA A 10 -11.46 7.72 -8.75
N GLY A 11 -11.30 8.33 -7.57
CA GLY A 11 -10.52 9.56 -7.39
C GLY A 11 -9.05 9.35 -7.76
N TYR A 12 -8.41 8.27 -7.29
CA TYR A 12 -7.03 7.94 -7.65
C TYR A 12 -6.85 7.74 -9.15
N VAL A 13 -7.72 6.96 -9.79
CA VAL A 13 -7.66 6.73 -11.24
C VAL A 13 -7.84 8.03 -12.02
N LYS A 14 -8.80 8.87 -11.62
CA LYS A 14 -9.01 10.18 -12.26
C LYS A 14 -7.77 11.06 -12.15
N ASN A 15 -7.15 11.12 -10.98
CA ASN A 15 -5.96 11.94 -10.76
C ASN A 15 -4.75 11.38 -11.51
N LEU A 16 -4.58 10.05 -11.55
CA LEU A 16 -3.55 9.38 -12.33
C LEU A 16 -3.67 9.71 -13.83
N CYS A 17 -4.88 9.65 -14.39
CA CYS A 17 -5.10 10.00 -15.81
C CYS A 17 -4.78 11.47 -16.13
N ASN A 18 -4.94 12.37 -15.16
CA ASN A 18 -4.72 13.80 -15.33
C ASN A 18 -3.32 14.27 -14.89
N ALA A 19 -2.50 13.39 -14.33
CA ALA A 19 -1.16 13.76 -13.86
C ALA A 19 -0.24 14.03 -15.06
N GLU A 20 0.53 15.12 -14.98
CA GLU A 20 1.57 15.44 -15.98
C GLU A 20 2.62 14.32 -16.06
N ASN A 21 2.94 13.72 -14.92
CA ASN A 21 3.81 12.55 -14.81
C ASN A 21 3.11 11.46 -13.99
N GLN A 22 2.61 10.44 -14.69
CA GLN A 22 1.87 9.33 -14.09
C GLN A 22 2.74 8.46 -13.17
N ASP A 23 4.01 8.28 -13.55
CA ASP A 23 4.97 7.48 -12.78
C ASP A 23 5.33 8.15 -11.46
N GLU A 24 5.50 9.47 -11.47
CA GLU A 24 5.75 10.23 -10.25
C GLU A 24 4.49 10.26 -9.35
N TYR A 25 3.31 10.45 -9.94
CA TYR A 25 2.06 10.42 -9.21
C TYR A 25 1.81 9.07 -8.52
N ILE A 26 2.04 7.96 -9.21
CA ILE A 26 1.83 6.62 -8.63
C ILE A 26 2.83 6.32 -7.51
N LYS A 27 4.09 6.76 -7.65
CA LYS A 27 5.12 6.66 -6.60
C LYS A 27 4.76 7.48 -5.37
N TYR A 28 4.39 8.75 -5.56
CA TYR A 28 3.96 9.62 -4.47
C TYR A 28 2.75 9.03 -3.73
N THR A 29 1.77 8.53 -4.49
CA THR A 29 0.58 7.88 -3.95
C THR A 29 0.94 6.63 -3.15
N ALA A 30 1.85 5.79 -3.64
CA ALA A 30 2.35 4.61 -2.94
C ALA A 30 2.97 4.96 -1.59
N ILE A 31 3.90 5.93 -1.57
CA ILE A 31 4.59 6.37 -0.35
C ILE A 31 3.61 6.98 0.65
N THR A 32 2.65 7.77 0.18
CA THR A 32 1.63 8.41 1.04
C THR A 32 0.67 7.39 1.63
N LEU A 33 0.30 6.36 0.86
CA LEU A 33 -0.60 5.30 1.32
C LEU A 33 0.10 4.34 2.31
N PHE A 34 1.36 4.01 2.04
CA PHE A 34 2.12 3.01 2.77
C PHE A 34 3.51 3.53 3.13
N PRO A 35 3.57 4.47 4.10
CA PRO A 35 4.83 5.01 4.56
C PRO A 35 5.67 4.01 5.35
N ASN A 36 5.10 2.92 5.87
CA ASN A 36 5.79 1.85 6.58
C ASN A 36 4.90 0.58 6.67
N ASP A 37 5.46 -0.47 7.26
CA ASP A 37 4.83 -1.79 7.37
C ASP A 37 3.62 -1.76 8.29
N GLU A 38 3.67 -0.98 9.38
CA GLU A 38 2.54 -0.79 10.28
C GLU A 38 1.32 -0.19 9.55
N ALA A 39 1.52 0.85 8.74
CA ALA A 39 0.46 1.50 7.96
C ALA A 39 -0.18 0.52 6.97
N TYR A 40 0.63 -0.30 6.30
CA TYR A 40 0.16 -1.36 5.41
C TYR A 40 -0.67 -2.40 6.17
N ASN A 41 -0.11 -2.97 7.25
CA ASN A 41 -0.75 -4.02 8.05
C ASN A 41 -2.07 -3.56 8.67
N LYS A 42 -2.12 -2.33 9.18
CA LYS A 42 -3.33 -1.71 9.72
C LYS A 42 -4.43 -1.57 8.67
N ARG A 43 -4.07 -1.20 7.44
CA ARG A 43 -5.02 -1.06 6.33
C ARG A 43 -5.51 -2.44 5.85
N MET A 44 -4.62 -3.42 5.70
CA MET A 44 -4.98 -4.79 5.29
C MET A 44 -5.90 -5.46 6.29
N THR A 45 -5.60 -5.36 7.59
CA THR A 45 -6.46 -5.89 8.67
C THR A 45 -7.88 -5.33 8.58
N ARG A 46 -8.01 -4.03 8.29
CA ARG A 46 -9.30 -3.37 8.12
C ARG A 46 -10.06 -3.90 6.90
N TYR A 47 -9.39 -4.04 5.76
CA TYR A 47 -10.04 -4.54 4.54
C TYR A 47 -10.44 -6.01 4.63
N ARG A 48 -9.58 -6.87 5.20
CA ARG A 48 -9.92 -8.28 5.51
C ARG A 48 -11.19 -8.36 6.35
N LYS A 49 -11.29 -7.55 7.42
CA LYS A 49 -12.50 -7.49 8.26
C LYS A 49 -13.73 -6.97 7.51
N TRP A 50 -13.56 -5.98 6.64
CA TRP A 50 -14.67 -5.35 5.94
C TRP A 50 -15.23 -6.17 4.78
N PHE A 51 -14.36 -6.92 4.11
CA PHE A 51 -14.67 -7.63 2.87
C PHE A 51 -14.52 -9.15 2.98
N GLN A 52 -14.46 -9.70 4.21
CA GLN A 52 -14.34 -11.16 4.45
C GLN A 52 -15.40 -12.00 3.71
N SER A 53 -16.61 -11.46 3.51
CA SER A 53 -17.70 -12.14 2.80
C SER A 53 -17.64 -11.98 1.27
N LYS A 54 -16.73 -11.14 0.76
CA LYS A 54 -16.56 -10.81 -0.66
C LYS A 54 -15.17 -11.22 -1.13
N LYS A 55 -14.93 -12.53 -1.21
CA LYS A 55 -13.60 -13.10 -1.45
C LYS A 55 -12.89 -12.55 -2.69
N GLU A 56 -13.56 -12.51 -3.83
CA GLU A 56 -12.97 -12.00 -5.09
C GLU A 56 -12.58 -10.51 -4.97
N LEU A 57 -13.45 -9.69 -4.40
CA LEU A 57 -13.15 -8.29 -4.15
C LEU A 57 -11.98 -8.12 -3.18
N LEU A 58 -11.93 -8.94 -2.12
CA LEU A 58 -10.84 -8.90 -1.15
C LEU A 58 -9.50 -9.24 -1.81
N ILE A 59 -9.45 -10.26 -2.67
CA ILE A 59 -8.25 -10.62 -3.43
C ILE A 59 -7.77 -9.44 -4.29
N CYS A 60 -8.67 -8.83 -5.07
CA CYS A 60 -8.31 -7.67 -5.89
C CYS A 60 -7.79 -6.48 -5.07
N ILE A 61 -8.37 -6.26 -3.88
CA ILE A 61 -7.92 -5.21 -2.95
C ILE A 61 -6.51 -5.53 -2.43
N GLU A 62 -6.27 -6.76 -1.99
CA GLU A 62 -4.96 -7.18 -1.47
C GLU A 62 -3.88 -7.08 -2.55
N ASP A 63 -4.16 -7.55 -3.77
CA ASP A 63 -3.22 -7.46 -4.89
C ASP A 63 -2.87 -6.02 -5.23
N LEU A 64 -3.87 -5.14 -5.36
CA LEU A 64 -3.66 -3.72 -5.67
C LEU A 64 -2.81 -3.04 -4.60
N TYR A 65 -3.16 -3.19 -3.32
CA TYR A 65 -2.45 -2.50 -2.25
C TYR A 65 -1.08 -3.11 -1.95
N ASN A 66 -0.87 -4.40 -2.24
CA ASN A 66 0.46 -5.01 -2.22
C ASN A 66 1.37 -4.42 -3.31
N LEU A 67 0.84 -4.13 -4.50
CA LEU A 67 1.61 -3.44 -5.55
C LEU A 67 2.03 -2.03 -5.11
N TYR A 68 1.12 -1.25 -4.51
CA TYR A 68 1.45 0.06 -3.96
C TYR A 68 2.49 -0.04 -2.84
N TYR A 69 2.39 -1.02 -1.95
CA TYR A 69 3.36 -1.22 -0.87
C TYR A 69 4.76 -1.60 -1.39
N LYS A 70 4.85 -2.49 -2.38
CA LYS A 70 6.13 -2.80 -3.03
C LYS A 70 6.72 -1.58 -3.74
N LEU A 71 5.87 -0.76 -4.34
CA LEU A 71 6.30 0.47 -5.01
C LEU A 71 6.78 1.52 -3.99
N SER A 72 6.15 1.63 -2.82
CA SER A 72 6.55 2.59 -1.80
C SER A 72 7.95 2.32 -1.23
N LYS A 73 8.40 1.06 -1.28
CA LYS A 73 9.75 0.64 -0.84
C LYS A 73 10.84 0.77 -1.91
N LYS A 74 10.50 0.80 -3.20
CA LYS A 74 11.48 0.69 -4.30
C LYS A 74 12.32 1.95 -4.54
N ASP A 75 11.75 3.13 -4.32
CA ASP A 75 12.33 4.41 -4.76
C ASP A 75 12.59 5.40 -3.62
N ARG A 76 12.71 4.92 -2.38
CA ARG A 76 13.08 5.75 -1.23
C ARG A 76 14.27 5.17 -0.48
N PRO A 77 15.10 6.02 0.15
CA PRO A 77 16.02 5.55 1.19
C PRO A 77 15.20 4.80 2.26
N MET A 78 15.70 3.64 2.70
CA MET A 78 15.11 2.96 3.86
C MET A 78 15.07 3.93 5.04
N THR A 79 13.96 3.92 5.78
CA THR A 79 13.89 4.67 7.04
C THR A 79 14.74 3.99 8.11
N GLU A 80 15.12 4.71 9.16
CA GLU A 80 15.87 4.16 10.30
C GLU A 80 15.16 2.92 10.90
N THR A 81 13.83 2.99 11.03
CA THR A 81 13.00 1.85 11.47
C THR A 81 13.06 0.65 10.53
N GLU A 82 13.02 0.88 9.21
CA GLU A 82 13.14 -0.22 8.23
C GLU A 82 14.54 -0.85 8.23
N ILE A 83 15.57 -0.07 8.59
CA ILE A 83 16.94 -0.58 8.77
C ILE A 83 17.03 -1.42 10.04
N GLU A 84 16.48 -0.95 11.16
CA GLU A 84 16.42 -1.69 12.43
C GLU A 84 15.70 -3.04 12.25
N GLU A 85 14.52 -3.04 11.64
CA GLU A 85 13.76 -4.27 11.34
C GLU A 85 14.56 -5.24 10.45
N ALA A 86 15.22 -4.74 9.40
CA ALA A 86 16.03 -5.57 8.52
C ALA A 86 17.28 -6.13 9.21
N VAL A 87 17.87 -5.40 10.16
CA VAL A 87 19.00 -5.87 10.96
C VAL A 87 18.53 -6.94 11.95
N ASP A 88 17.41 -6.73 12.64
CA ASP A 88 16.83 -7.72 13.55
C ASP A 88 16.48 -9.02 12.82
N ASP A 89 15.87 -8.95 11.62
CA ASP A 89 15.55 -10.12 10.81
C ASP A 89 16.79 -10.95 10.42
N VAL A 90 17.95 -10.31 10.21
CA VAL A 90 19.22 -11.01 9.93
C VAL A 90 19.84 -11.62 11.19
N LEU A 91 19.64 -11.00 12.36
CA LEU A 91 20.22 -11.44 13.62
C LEU A 91 19.43 -12.56 14.33
N ILE A 92 18.21 -12.88 13.87
CA ILE A 92 17.38 -13.97 14.43
C ILE A 92 17.79 -15.35 13.88
N ASP A 93 18.60 -15.43 12.82
CA ASP A 93 19.04 -16.68 12.17
C ASP A 93 20.35 -17.27 12.73
N ASP A 94 20.90 -16.75 13.84
CA ASP A 94 22.12 -17.25 14.54
C ASP A 94 21.84 -17.86 15.94
#